data_AF-A0A8J8PP80-F1
#
_entry.id   AF-A0A8J8PP80-F1
#
_cell.length_a   1.000
_cell.length_b   1.000
_cell.length_c   1.000
_cell.angle_alpha   90.00
_cell.angle_beta   90.00
_cell.angle_gamma   90.00
#
_symmetry.space_group_name_H-M   'P 1'
#
loop_
_entity.id
_entity.type
_entity.pdbx_description
1 polymer ?
#
loop_
_entity_poly.entity_id
_entity_poly.type
_entity_poly.pdbx_seq_one_letter_code
_entity_poly.pdbx_strand_id
1 'polypeptide(L)'
;MSYSINDIKAIVENPSIKGFKMSIRKARDFSENNTFQSISKTTVKEGMNMGNMWIKCFKERAECDVVNEKGELFIINFKDKIIIKLEYI
;
A
#
# COMPACT_ATOMS: atom_id res chain seq x y z
N MET A 1 15.56 -11.10 4.58
CA MET A 1 15.29 -9.81 5.26
C MET A 1 13.84 -9.84 5.70
N SER A 2 13.58 -9.76 7.00
CA SER A 2 12.21 -9.60 7.52
C SER A 2 11.96 -8.11 7.72
N TYR A 3 10.99 -7.54 7.01
CA TYR A 3 10.56 -6.17 7.23
C TYR A 3 9.60 -6.15 8.42
N SER A 4 9.86 -5.28 9.39
CA SER A 4 8.92 -5.03 10.48
C SER A 4 7.81 -4.08 10.01
N ILE A 5 6.68 -4.05 10.72
CA ILE A 5 5.58 -3.14 10.38
C ILE A 5 6.02 -1.66 10.51
N ASN A 6 6.97 -1.35 11.39
CA ASN A 6 7.58 -0.02 11.47
C ASN A 6 8.39 0.34 10.21
N ASP A 7 9.00 -0.65 9.55
CA ASP A 7 9.69 -0.42 8.28
C ASP A 7 8.71 -0.06 7.17
N ILE A 8 7.48 -0.57 7.22
CA ILE A 8 6.43 -0.29 6.23
C ILE A 8 6.10 1.20 6.19
N LYS A 9 5.94 1.83 7.37
CA LYS A 9 5.71 3.27 7.46
C LYS A 9 6.87 4.06 6.83
N ALA A 10 8.10 3.69 7.18
CA ALA A 10 9.29 4.34 6.62
C ALA A 10 9.44 4.11 5.10
N ILE A 11 8.99 2.96 4.57
CA ILE A 11 8.98 2.65 3.14
C ILE A 11 7.96 3.52 2.40
N VAL A 12 6.77 3.75 2.96
CA VAL A 12 5.74 4.61 2.35
C VAL A 12 6.16 6.08 2.40
N GLU A 13 6.72 6.54 3.52
CA GLU A 13 7.15 7.94 3.69
C GLU A 13 8.40 8.28 2.88
N ASN A 14 9.36 7.34 2.80
CA ASN A 14 10.65 7.56 2.12
C ASN A 14 11.06 6.33 1.25
N PRO A 15 10.32 6.04 0.16
CA PRO A 15 10.55 4.85 -0.67
C PRO A 15 11.99 4.78 -1.20
N SER A 16 12.48 5.88 -1.76
CA SER A 16 13.81 5.94 -2.39
C SER A 16 14.94 5.63 -1.41
N ILE A 17 14.84 6.10 -0.16
CA ILE A 17 15.84 5.83 0.89
C ILE A 17 15.85 4.35 1.27
N LYS A 18 14.69 3.68 1.22
CA LYS A 18 14.55 2.24 1.47
C LYS A 18 14.81 1.38 0.23
N GLY A 19 15.17 1.99 -0.90
CA GLY A 19 15.43 1.30 -2.16
C GLY A 19 14.17 0.79 -2.86
N PHE A 20 13.01 1.40 -2.57
CA PHE A 20 11.74 1.12 -3.24
C PHE A 20 11.48 2.15 -4.33
N LYS A 21 10.98 1.67 -5.48
CA LYS A 21 10.52 2.53 -6.57
C LYS A 21 9.03 2.83 -6.40
N MET A 22 8.69 4.11 -6.27
CA MET A 22 7.29 4.53 -6.25
C MET A 22 6.77 4.67 -7.68
N SER A 23 5.63 4.06 -7.96
CA SER A 23 4.91 4.11 -9.23
C SER A 23 3.49 4.58 -8.97
N ILE A 24 3.05 5.59 -9.71
CA ILE A 24 1.68 6.08 -9.61
C ILE A 24 0.85 5.39 -10.68
N ARG A 25 -0.18 4.65 -10.26
CA ARG A 25 -1.15 4.03 -11.16
C ARG A 25 -2.44 4.82 -11.09
N LYS A 26 -2.77 5.48 -12.19
CA LYS A 26 -4.05 6.14 -12.37
C LYS A 26 -5.08 5.08 -12.74
N ALA A 27 -6.18 5.00 -11.98
CA ALA A 27 -7.28 4.10 -12.32
C ALA A 27 -7.84 4.54 -13.68
N ARG A 28 -7.77 3.67 -14.69
CA ARG A 28 -8.20 4.04 -16.05
C ARG A 28 -9.70 3.81 -16.26
N ASP A 29 -10.28 2.87 -15.51
CA ASP A 29 -11.67 2.44 -15.68
C ASP A 29 -12.39 2.20 -14.34
N PHE A 30 -13.72 2.23 -14.39
CA PHE A 30 -14.61 2.04 -13.22
C PHE A 30 -14.40 0.69 -12.50
N SER A 31 -14.06 -0.37 -13.23
CA SER A 31 -13.80 -1.69 -12.66
C SER A 31 -12.53 -1.71 -11.79
N GLU A 32 -11.47 -1.03 -12.24
CA GLU A 32 -10.26 -0.88 -11.45
C GLU A 32 -10.55 -0.06 -10.19
N ASN A 33 -11.31 1.04 -10.33
CA ASN A 33 -11.72 1.88 -9.21
C ASN A 33 -12.46 1.08 -8.12
N ASN A 34 -13.46 0.27 -8.49
CA ASN A 34 -14.19 -0.57 -7.53
C ASN A 34 -13.30 -1.59 -6.83
N THR A 35 -12.34 -2.17 -7.57
CA THR A 35 -11.39 -3.14 -7.01
C THR A 35 -10.51 -2.46 -5.95
N PHE A 36 -9.97 -1.27 -6.25
CA PHE A 36 -9.12 -0.53 -5.32
C PHE A 36 -9.89 0.02 -4.11
N GLN A 37 -11.13 0.48 -4.30
CA GLN A 37 -12.00 0.84 -3.17
C GLN A 37 -12.31 -0.37 -2.29
N SER A 38 -12.53 -1.54 -2.89
CA SER A 38 -12.75 -2.78 -2.15
C SER A 38 -11.51 -3.17 -1.35
N ILE A 39 -10.31 -3.07 -1.95
CA ILE A 39 -9.04 -3.32 -1.27
C ILE A 39 -8.87 -2.35 -0.09
N SER A 40 -9.05 -1.04 -0.33
CA SER A 40 -8.95 -0.02 0.72
C SER A 40 -9.89 -0.30 1.90
N LYS A 41 -11.17 -0.56 1.64
CA LYS A 41 -12.16 -0.91 2.69
C LYS A 41 -11.78 -2.18 3.44
N THR A 42 -11.29 -3.18 2.73
CA THR A 42 -10.86 -4.45 3.34
C THR A 42 -9.63 -4.26 4.23
N THR A 43 -8.65 -3.47 3.77
CA THR A 43 -7.45 -3.15 4.53
C THR A 43 -7.76 -2.32 5.77
N VAL A 44 -8.70 -1.37 5.71
CA VAL A 44 -9.15 -0.64 6.89
C VAL A 44 -9.87 -1.55 7.89
N LYS A 45 -10.66 -2.51 7.41
CA LYS A 45 -11.45 -3.42 8.26
C LYS A 45 -10.62 -4.52 8.93
N GLU A 46 -9.65 -5.07 8.20
CA GLU A 46 -8.91 -6.28 8.62
C GLU A 46 -7.42 -6.01 8.87
N GLY A 47 -6.92 -4.84 8.50
CA GLY A 47 -5.54 -4.44 8.71
C GLY A 47 -5.26 -3.94 10.12
N MET A 48 -3.98 -3.91 10.47
CA MET A 48 -3.49 -3.31 11.71
C MET A 48 -3.38 -1.80 11.55
N ASN A 49 -3.94 -1.04 12.48
CA ASN A 49 -3.74 0.41 12.52
C ASN A 49 -2.41 0.74 13.25
N MET A 50 -1.53 1.46 12.57
CA MET A 50 -0.27 1.95 13.11
C MET A 50 -0.08 3.42 12.78
N GLY A 51 -0.32 4.27 13.78
CA GLY A 51 -0.01 5.70 13.70
C GLY A 51 -0.52 6.34 12.43
N ASN A 52 -1.82 6.18 12.17
CA ASN A 52 -2.59 6.79 11.08
C ASN A 52 -2.49 6.09 9.71
N MET A 53 -2.08 4.82 9.73
CA MET A 53 -2.08 3.95 8.55
C MET A 53 -2.66 2.59 8.90
N TRP A 54 -3.56 2.08 8.06
CA TRP A 54 -4.02 0.70 8.12
C TRP A 54 -3.16 -0.15 7.20
N ILE A 55 -2.59 -1.21 7.75
CA ILE A 55 -1.63 -2.05 7.05
C ILE A 55 -2.14 -3.49 7.06
N LYS A 56 -2.26 -4.09 5.89
CA LYS A 56 -2.60 -5.50 5.71
C LYS A 56 -1.56 -6.17 4.83
N CYS A 57 -0.89 -7.18 5.36
CA CYS A 57 0.21 -7.86 4.67
C CYS A 57 -0.17 -9.27 4.24
N PHE A 58 0.21 -9.64 3.01
CA PHE A 58 -0.03 -10.93 2.38
C PHE A 58 1.31 -11.62 2.16
N LYS A 59 1.64 -12.55 3.07
CA LYS A 59 2.92 -13.28 3.05
C LYS A 59 3.14 -14.04 1.73
N GLU A 60 2.07 -14.64 1.18
CA GLU A 60 2.12 -15.43 -0.05
C GLU A 60 2.52 -14.61 -1.28
N ARG A 61 2.13 -13.33 -1.30
CA ARG A 61 2.42 -12.40 -2.40
C ARG A 61 3.66 -11.54 -2.15
N ALA A 62 4.22 -11.60 -0.94
CA ALA A 62 5.22 -10.65 -0.47
C ALA A 62 4.77 -9.20 -0.70
N GLU A 63 3.49 -8.91 -0.39
CA GLU A 63 2.84 -7.62 -0.60
C GLU A 63 2.19 -7.11 0.69
N CYS A 64 2.13 -5.79 0.86
CA CYS A 64 1.29 -5.17 1.88
C CYS A 64 0.46 -4.04 1.27
N ASP A 65 -0.83 -4.05 1.58
CA ASP A 65 -1.73 -2.95 1.33
C ASP A 65 -1.66 -1.99 2.50
N VAL A 66 -1.49 -0.70 2.20
CA VAL A 66 -1.42 0.37 3.19
C VAL A 66 -2.44 1.43 2.80
N VAL A 67 -3.32 1.77 3.72
CA VAL A 67 -4.27 2.87 3.56
C VAL A 67 -3.92 3.95 4.57
N ASN A 68 -3.73 5.19 4.13
CA ASN A 68 -3.51 6.31 5.04
C ASN A 68 -4.84 6.94 5.50
N GLU A 69 -4.77 7.87 6.46
CA GLU A 69 -5.94 8.65 6.93
C GLU A 69 -6.70 9.41 5.85
N LYS A 70 -6.04 9.75 4.74
CA LYS A 70 -6.69 10.42 3.60
C LYS A 70 -7.46 9.43 2.72
N GLY A 71 -7.41 8.14 3.02
CA GLY A 71 -8.01 7.07 2.21
C GLY A 71 -7.19 6.70 0.97
N GLU A 72 -5.96 7.19 0.85
CA GLU A 72 -5.06 6.82 -0.25
C GLU A 72 -4.53 5.40 -0.02
N LEU A 73 -4.62 4.56 -1.07
CA LEU A 73 -4.12 3.19 -1.07
C LEU A 73 -2.72 3.13 -1.67
N PHE A 74 -1.81 2.47 -0.95
CA PHE A 74 -0.45 2.14 -1.36
C PHE A 74 -0.29 0.62 -1.30
N ILE A 75 0.08 0.01 -2.42
CA ILE A 75 0.38 -1.42 -2.48
C ILE A 75 1.90 -1.56 -2.57
N ILE A 76 2.51 -2.16 -1.54
CA ILE A 76 3.96 -2.35 -1.46
C ILE A 76 4.27 -3.78 -1.85
N ASN A 77 5.05 -3.98 -2.89
CA ASN A 77 5.60 -5.27 -3.27
C ASN A 77 7.05 -5.35 -2.82
N PHE A 78 7.33 -6.24 -1.87
CA PHE A 78 8.67 -6.39 -1.26
C PHE A 78 9.62 -7.21 -2.13
N LYS A 79 9.09 -8.02 -3.06
CA LYS A 79 9.89 -8.84 -3.98
C LYS A 79 10.53 -7.96 -5.05
N ASP A 80 9.71 -7.14 -5.69
CA ASP A 80 10.13 -6.24 -6.78
C ASP A 80 10.59 -4.87 -6.26
N LYS A 81 10.41 -4.61 -4.95
CA LYS A 81 10.68 -3.34 -4.28
C LYS A 81 9.96 -2.16 -4.96
N ILE A 82 8.68 -2.34 -5.22
CA ILE A 82 7.83 -1.32 -5.86
C ILE A 82 6.72 -0.92 -4.90
N ILE A 83 6.37 0.37 -4.89
CA ILE A 83 5.16 0.88 -4.25
C ILE A 83 4.25 1.39 -5.34
N ILE A 84 3.03 0.90 -5.39
CA ILE A 84 1.98 1.38 -6.29
C ILE A 84 1.08 2.31 -5.49
N LYS A 85 1.12 3.61 -5.79
CA LYS A 85 0.15 4.59 -5.29
C LYS A 85 -0.97 4.74 -6.30
N LEU A 86 -2.22 4.72 -5.84
CA LEU A 86 -3.34 5.12 -6.69
C LEU A 86 -3.62 6.61 -6.64
N GLU A 87 -3.86 7.16 -7.81
CA GLU A 87 -4.43 8.50 -7.98
C GLU A 87 -5.74 8.39 -8.76
N TYR A 88 -6.77 9.07 -8.23
CA TYR A 88 -8.03 9.30 -8.92
C TYR A 88 -7.84 10.51 -9.87
N ILE A 89 -8.28 10.37 -11.13
CA ILE A 89 -8.43 11.49 -12.07
C ILE A 89 -9.93 11.77 -12.20
#